data_AF-B7P4F9-F1
#
_entry.id   AF-B7P4F9-F1
#
_cell.length_a   1.000
_cell.length_b   1.000
_cell.length_c   1.000
_cell.angle_alpha   90.00
_cell.angle_beta   90.00
_cell.angle_gamma   90.00
#
_symmetry.space_group_name_H-M   'P 1'
#
loop_
_entity.id
_entity.type
_entity.pdbx_description
1 polymer ?
#
loop_
_entity_poly.entity_id
_entity_poly.type
_entity_poly.pdbx_seq_one_letter_code
_entity_poly.pdbx_strand_id
1 'polypeptide(L)'
;MLRTVVRRQVLQNLEVPLVSRQHATLLLGAALDGARWTLARDLVRFLRAIDPADTETAPPRSPTGPSTDEDTVNQVFMEVILSRHARKLLAAGQLRKLGSFAAHLDFPLEPFLEKERLRAARVDDFVVALKAVHTDFEWPLPQSVAASPTGSVASMGNEEAPPAQRNGPEAPGGGGTNAAVTRGSPADSESTSEESWWAEEEEVSAPVGVAEWRGPPQAEAQARHLLQALGKARCCDWALPLALMLGDSLVAPLVAPPGALDKLLLWASAECPGYLSLLRQVQGGRVLEEAPPGATSNGYPQRSPVHPRRVAVTSAPENPEDEGCRVA
;
A
#
# COMPACT_ATOMS: atom_id res chain seq x y z
N MET A 1 46.25 39.08 2.80
CA MET A 1 44.95 39.52 3.38
C MET A 1 43.78 39.38 2.41
N LEU A 2 43.78 39.99 1.21
CA LEU A 2 42.61 39.95 0.30
C LEU A 2 42.00 38.56 0.06
N ARG A 3 42.79 37.51 -0.20
CA ARG A 3 42.26 36.13 -0.36
C ARG A 3 41.49 35.62 0.87
N THR A 4 41.89 36.02 2.07
CA THR A 4 41.21 35.67 3.33
C THR A 4 39.92 36.48 3.52
N VAL A 5 39.94 37.76 3.14
CA VAL A 5 38.77 38.64 3.17
C VAL A 5 37.73 38.18 2.15
N VAL A 6 38.12 37.91 0.90
CA VAL A 6 37.22 37.37 -0.14
C VAL A 6 36.68 35.99 0.27
N ARG A 7 37.48 35.10 0.86
CA ARG A 7 36.98 33.81 1.38
C ARG A 7 35.94 34.00 2.50
N ARG A 8 36.07 35.01 3.37
CA ARG A 8 35.01 35.38 4.32
C ARG A 8 33.82 36.04 3.62
N GLN A 9 34.04 36.91 2.64
CA GLN A 9 32.97 37.61 1.94
C GLN A 9 32.10 36.68 1.09
N VAL A 10 32.66 35.60 0.54
CA VAL A 10 31.90 34.52 -0.12
C VAL A 10 31.08 33.73 0.90
N LEU A 11 31.64 33.40 2.07
CA LEU A 11 30.87 32.76 3.15
C LEU A 11 29.79 33.68 3.74
N GLN A 12 30.00 35.00 3.75
CA GLN A 12 29.02 36.02 4.13
C GLN A 12 28.03 36.39 3.02
N ASN A 13 28.11 35.74 1.85
CA ASN A 13 27.09 35.81 0.78
C ASN A 13 26.35 34.48 0.60
N LEU A 14 26.59 33.49 1.46
CA LEU A 14 25.65 32.40 1.65
C LEU A 14 24.42 32.96 2.37
N GLU A 15 23.22 32.51 1.97
CA GLU A 15 21.96 32.96 2.54
C GLU A 15 21.96 32.78 4.07
N VAL A 16 21.32 33.72 4.79
CA VAL A 16 21.09 33.54 6.24
C VAL A 16 20.43 32.17 6.44
N PRO A 17 20.92 31.30 7.35
CA PRO A 17 20.42 29.93 7.47
C PRO A 17 18.90 29.81 7.65
N LEU A 18 18.28 30.83 8.28
CA LEU A 18 16.84 31.03 8.35
C LEU A 18 16.14 31.09 6.97
N VAL A 19 16.71 31.81 6.00
CA VAL A 19 16.21 31.93 4.62
C VAL A 19 16.35 30.60 3.87
N SER A 20 17.48 29.91 4.04
CA SER A 20 17.68 28.59 3.44
C SER A 20 16.70 27.57 4.02
N ARG A 21 16.47 27.60 5.34
CA ARG A 21 15.46 26.80 6.06
C ARG A 21 14.04 27.08 5.55
N GLN A 22 13.68 28.35 5.30
CA GLN A 22 12.38 28.71 4.73
C GLN A 22 12.20 28.11 3.33
N HIS A 23 13.17 28.29 2.43
CA HIS A 23 13.10 27.72 1.08
C HIS A 23 13.05 26.19 1.09
N ALA A 24 13.91 25.53 1.88
CA ALA A 24 13.91 24.07 2.01
C ALA A 24 12.58 23.54 2.61
N THR A 25 11.93 24.27 3.51
CA THR A 25 10.60 23.91 4.05
C THR A 25 9.51 23.99 2.97
N LEU A 26 9.51 25.03 2.15
CA LEU A 26 8.59 25.16 1.01
C LEU A 26 8.85 24.06 -0.04
N LEU A 27 10.12 23.79 -0.34
CA LEU A 27 10.53 22.76 -1.29
C LEU A 27 10.19 21.36 -0.79
N LEU A 28 10.25 21.11 0.53
CA LEU A 28 9.80 19.86 1.15
C LEU A 28 8.29 19.67 0.97
N GLY A 29 7.48 20.71 1.21
CA GLY A 29 6.04 20.66 0.94
C GLY A 29 5.73 20.27 -0.52
N ALA A 30 6.42 20.90 -1.47
CA ALA A 30 6.30 20.58 -2.90
C ALA A 30 6.92 19.22 -3.30
N ALA A 31 7.89 18.69 -2.54
CA ALA A 31 8.45 17.36 -2.75
C ALA A 31 7.48 16.27 -2.29
N LEU A 32 6.90 16.45 -1.10
CA LEU A 32 5.89 15.56 -0.52
C LEU A 32 4.63 15.50 -1.38
N ASP A 33 4.03 16.65 -1.72
CA ASP A 33 2.82 16.69 -2.57
C ASP A 33 3.06 16.18 -4.00
N GLY A 34 4.31 16.23 -4.48
CA GLY A 34 4.74 15.63 -5.75
C GLY A 34 5.22 14.17 -5.65
N ALA A 35 5.07 13.50 -4.50
CA ALA A 35 5.55 12.14 -4.23
C ALA A 35 7.06 11.88 -4.49
N ARG A 36 7.89 12.93 -4.44
CA ARG A 36 9.34 12.87 -4.67
C ARG A 36 10.08 12.47 -3.40
N TRP A 37 9.84 11.23 -2.94
CA TRP A 37 10.25 10.78 -1.60
C TRP A 37 11.75 10.83 -1.33
N THR A 38 12.59 10.56 -2.33
CA THR A 38 14.06 10.70 -2.23
C THR A 38 14.46 12.13 -1.91
N LEU A 39 13.99 13.09 -2.71
CA LEU A 39 14.22 14.53 -2.47
C LEU A 39 13.62 14.98 -1.13
N ALA A 40 12.42 14.51 -0.78
CA ALA A 40 11.78 14.86 0.49
C ALA A 40 12.61 14.38 1.70
N ARG A 41 13.11 13.13 1.66
CA ARG A 41 14.02 12.56 2.67
C ARG A 41 15.31 13.35 2.77
N ASP A 42 15.90 13.75 1.64
CA ASP A 42 17.18 14.45 1.62
C ASP A 42 17.02 15.93 2.06
N LEU A 43 15.86 16.55 1.78
CA LEU A 43 15.45 17.84 2.38
C LEU A 43 15.17 17.73 3.89
N VAL A 44 14.60 16.62 4.37
CA VAL A 44 14.44 16.37 5.82
C VAL A 44 15.80 16.27 6.51
N ARG A 45 16.79 15.62 5.88
CA ARG A 45 18.17 15.58 6.41
C ARG A 45 18.82 16.96 6.41
N PHE A 46 18.66 17.74 5.34
CA PHE A 46 19.14 19.11 5.27
C PHE A 46 18.53 19.99 6.37
N LEU A 47 17.20 19.96 6.54
CA LEU A 47 16.50 20.72 7.59
C LEU A 47 16.87 20.29 9.02
N ARG A 48 17.22 19.02 9.24
CA ARG A 48 17.78 18.51 10.51
C ARG A 48 19.27 18.86 10.73
N ALA A 49 19.96 19.36 9.71
CA ALA A 49 21.38 19.73 9.77
C ALA A 49 21.61 21.24 9.88
N ILE A 50 20.55 22.05 9.88
CA ILE A 50 20.62 23.49 10.18
C ILE A 50 20.53 23.65 11.70
N ASP A 51 21.63 24.07 12.32
CA ASP A 51 21.72 24.37 13.75
C ASP A 51 20.72 25.51 14.10
N PRO A 52 19.93 25.41 15.19
CA PRO A 52 19.07 26.52 15.62
C PRO A 52 19.87 27.80 15.94
N ALA A 53 21.08 27.69 16.48
CA ALA A 53 21.94 28.84 16.79
C ALA A 53 22.42 29.59 15.53
N ASP A 54 22.45 28.92 14.38
CA ASP A 54 22.72 29.54 13.07
C ASP A 54 21.52 30.37 12.54
N THR A 55 20.36 30.34 13.22
CA THR A 55 19.16 31.10 12.83
C THR A 55 18.86 32.32 13.72
N GLU A 56 19.37 32.36 14.96
CA GLU A 56 19.22 33.48 15.91
C GLU A 56 20.40 34.46 15.79
N THR A 57 20.15 35.70 15.36
CA THR A 57 21.20 36.76 15.33
C THR A 57 21.39 37.40 16.71
N ALA A 58 21.69 36.58 17.71
CA ALA A 58 21.88 37.01 19.09
C ALA A 58 23.34 37.44 19.38
N PRO A 59 23.58 38.44 20.26
CA PRO A 59 24.93 38.82 20.68
C PRO A 59 25.58 37.70 21.53
N PRO A 60 26.92 37.56 21.50
CA PRO A 60 27.61 36.39 22.05
C PRO A 60 27.39 36.24 23.56
N ARG A 61 26.78 35.12 23.97
CA ARG A 61 26.65 34.70 25.36
C ARG A 61 27.64 33.55 25.66
N SER A 62 28.01 33.42 26.93
CA SER A 62 29.06 32.51 27.39
C SER A 62 28.68 31.02 27.28
N PRO A 63 29.64 30.12 27.00
CA PRO A 63 29.35 28.71 26.72
C PRO A 63 29.15 27.87 28.00
N THR A 64 27.89 27.74 28.46
CA THR A 64 27.49 26.77 29.51
C THR A 64 25.99 26.44 29.47
N GLY A 65 25.63 25.26 28.95
CA GLY A 65 24.26 24.72 28.94
C GLY A 65 24.03 23.69 27.81
N PRO A 66 23.13 22.70 27.98
CA PRO A 66 22.87 21.68 26.94
C PRO A 66 21.88 22.17 25.87
N SER A 67 22.09 21.79 24.60
CA SER A 67 21.30 22.23 23.41
C SER A 67 19.89 21.63 23.29
N THR A 68 19.47 20.80 24.26
CA THR A 68 18.34 19.86 24.14
C THR A 68 17.01 20.47 23.71
N ASP A 69 16.72 21.71 24.12
CA ASP A 69 15.38 22.29 23.95
C ASP A 69 15.10 22.70 22.49
N GLU A 70 16.09 23.27 21.80
CA GLU A 70 15.93 23.73 20.41
C GLU A 70 16.01 22.59 19.39
N ASP A 71 16.87 21.60 19.63
CA ASP A 71 16.89 20.34 18.90
C ASP A 71 15.51 19.64 18.97
N THR A 72 14.87 19.66 20.16
CA THR A 72 13.51 19.15 20.37
C THR A 72 12.47 19.96 19.57
N VAL A 73 12.55 21.29 19.55
CA VAL A 73 11.65 22.13 18.73
C VAL A 73 11.81 21.84 17.24
N ASN A 74 13.04 21.66 16.76
CA ASN A 74 13.32 21.28 15.37
C ASN A 74 12.74 19.91 15.02
N GLN A 75 12.91 18.91 15.90
CA GLN A 75 12.31 17.59 15.71
C GLN A 75 10.78 17.66 15.65
N VAL A 76 10.14 18.33 16.62
CA VAL A 76 8.66 18.48 16.68
C VAL A 76 8.13 19.21 15.45
N PHE A 77 8.82 20.25 14.96
CA PHE A 77 8.43 20.96 13.74
C PHE A 77 8.41 20.03 12.51
N MET A 78 9.43 19.20 12.35
CA MET A 78 9.49 18.21 11.27
C MET A 78 8.42 17.13 11.43
N GLU A 79 8.19 16.63 12.64
CA GLU A 79 7.11 15.68 12.93
C GLU A 79 5.72 16.24 12.62
N VAL A 80 5.48 17.54 12.85
CA VAL A 80 4.22 18.22 12.48
C VAL A 80 4.03 18.28 10.97
N ILE A 81 5.06 18.61 10.19
CA ILE A 81 4.99 18.62 8.71
C ILE A 81 4.71 17.20 8.18
N LEU A 82 5.48 16.22 8.64
CA LEU A 82 5.38 14.84 8.16
C LEU A 82 4.04 14.21 8.57
N SER A 83 3.59 14.39 9.82
CA SER A 83 2.29 13.89 10.28
C SER A 83 1.12 14.55 9.56
N ARG A 84 1.23 15.85 9.21
CA ARG A 84 0.21 16.54 8.41
C ARG A 84 0.10 15.96 7.00
N HIS A 85 1.23 15.63 6.36
CA HIS A 85 1.22 15.00 5.03
C HIS A 85 0.76 13.54 5.09
N ALA A 86 1.21 12.76 6.08
CA ALA A 86 0.72 11.40 6.33
C ALA A 86 -0.81 11.37 6.51
N ARG A 87 -1.37 12.33 7.27
CA ARG A 87 -2.83 12.48 7.44
C ARG A 87 -3.54 12.84 6.14
N LYS A 88 -2.92 13.67 5.28
CA LYS A 88 -3.44 14.00 3.94
C LYS A 88 -3.51 12.77 3.04
N LEU A 89 -2.48 11.91 3.04
CA LEU A 89 -2.46 10.67 2.27
C LEU A 89 -3.52 9.68 2.79
N LEU A 90 -3.58 9.47 4.10
CA LEU A 90 -4.51 8.54 4.76
C LEU A 90 -5.98 8.94 4.54
N ALA A 91 -6.33 10.22 4.77
CA ALA A 91 -7.69 10.72 4.54
C ALA A 91 -8.10 10.75 3.05
N ALA A 92 -7.14 10.65 2.13
CA ALA A 92 -7.37 10.53 0.69
C ALA A 92 -7.38 9.06 0.21
N GLY A 93 -7.24 8.08 1.11
CA GLY A 93 -7.16 6.65 0.76
C GLY A 93 -5.90 6.25 -0.02
N GLN A 94 -4.87 7.10 -0.07
CA GLN A 94 -3.64 6.87 -0.85
C GLN A 94 -2.65 6.03 -0.03
N LEU A 95 -3.09 4.81 0.30
CA LEU A 95 -2.45 3.86 1.20
C LEU A 95 -1.06 3.42 0.72
N ARG A 96 -0.89 3.13 -0.57
CA ARG A 96 0.40 2.76 -1.18
C ARG A 96 1.39 3.92 -1.15
N LYS A 97 0.91 5.15 -1.36
CA LYS A 97 1.74 6.36 -1.18
C LYS A 97 2.09 6.58 0.29
N LEU A 98 1.18 6.35 1.24
CA LEU A 98 1.44 6.46 2.67
C LEU A 98 2.52 5.47 3.13
N GLY A 99 2.43 4.21 2.70
CA GLY A 99 3.47 3.20 2.98
C GLY A 99 4.81 3.55 2.34
N SER A 100 4.81 4.01 1.09
CA SER A 100 6.03 4.43 0.38
C SER A 100 6.68 5.66 1.01
N PHE A 101 5.90 6.70 1.34
CA PHE A 101 6.32 7.85 2.14
C PHE A 101 6.96 7.42 3.46
N ALA A 102 6.32 6.49 4.19
CA ALA A 102 6.80 6.09 5.50
C ALA A 102 8.15 5.35 5.44
N ALA A 103 8.29 4.42 4.49
CA ALA A 103 9.53 3.68 4.27
C ALA A 103 10.69 4.55 3.74
N HIS A 104 10.40 5.64 3.02
CA HIS A 104 11.45 6.53 2.50
C HIS A 104 11.90 7.61 3.49
N LEU A 105 11.03 8.05 4.40
CA LEU A 105 11.31 9.16 5.34
C LEU A 105 11.55 8.67 6.79
N ASP A 106 11.71 7.37 6.99
CA ASP A 106 11.88 6.72 8.30
C ASP A 106 10.75 7.12 9.29
N PHE A 107 9.52 7.26 8.78
CA PHE A 107 8.39 7.82 9.53
C PHE A 107 7.75 6.76 10.44
N PRO A 108 7.47 7.07 11.73
CA PRO A 108 6.85 6.14 12.66
C PRO A 108 5.37 5.93 12.34
N LEU A 109 5.08 5.06 11.37
CA LEU A 109 3.75 4.82 10.83
C LEU A 109 2.79 4.22 11.87
N GLU A 110 3.22 3.21 12.63
CA GLU A 110 2.36 2.53 13.62
C GLU A 110 1.89 3.51 14.72
N PRO A 111 2.76 4.27 15.43
CA PRO A 111 2.32 5.27 16.42
C PRO A 111 1.65 6.53 15.84
N PHE A 112 1.68 6.70 14.51
CA PHE A 112 0.88 7.73 13.83
C PHE A 112 -0.54 7.21 13.55
N LEU A 113 -0.67 5.98 13.03
CA LEU A 113 -1.95 5.35 12.74
C LEU A 113 -2.80 5.21 14.01
N GLU A 114 -2.22 4.81 15.15
CA GLU A 114 -2.91 4.76 16.45
C GLU A 114 -3.60 6.08 16.82
N LYS A 115 -2.95 7.22 16.52
CA LYS A 115 -3.44 8.58 16.81
C LYS A 115 -4.47 9.08 15.80
N GLU A 116 -4.53 8.47 14.61
CA GLU A 116 -5.50 8.79 13.55
C GLU A 116 -6.63 7.77 13.40
N ARG A 117 -6.58 6.63 14.13
CA ARG A 117 -7.55 5.52 14.11
C ARG A 117 -9.00 6.00 14.07
N LEU A 118 -9.36 6.91 14.96
CA LEU A 118 -10.72 7.42 15.12
C LEU A 118 -10.99 8.71 14.33
N ARG A 119 -10.10 9.07 13.38
CA ARG A 119 -10.15 10.32 12.59
C ARG A 119 -9.87 10.06 11.11
N ALA A 120 -8.65 10.31 10.64
CA ALA A 120 -8.30 10.19 9.22
C ALA A 120 -8.25 8.74 8.71
N ALA A 121 -8.15 7.76 9.62
CA ALA A 121 -8.23 6.34 9.28
C ALA A 121 -9.67 5.80 9.17
N ARG A 122 -10.70 6.63 9.42
CA ARG A 122 -12.11 6.19 9.41
C ARG A 122 -12.62 5.97 7.98
N VAL A 123 -13.49 4.98 7.80
CA VAL A 123 -14.15 4.64 6.53
C VAL A 123 -15.67 4.58 6.74
N ASP A 124 -16.40 5.53 6.15
CA ASP A 124 -17.86 5.56 6.21
C ASP A 124 -18.51 4.63 5.15
N ASP A 125 -17.83 4.41 4.02
CA ASP A 125 -18.26 3.55 2.92
C ASP A 125 -17.17 2.54 2.52
N PHE A 126 -17.37 1.30 2.95
CA PHE A 126 -16.48 0.17 2.68
C PHE A 126 -16.48 -0.31 1.23
N VAL A 127 -17.53 -0.06 0.46
CA VAL A 127 -17.59 -0.39 -0.97
C VAL A 127 -16.70 0.57 -1.75
N VAL A 128 -16.78 1.87 -1.45
CA VAL A 128 -15.90 2.90 -2.03
C VAL A 128 -14.45 2.66 -1.60
N ALA A 129 -14.18 2.36 -0.32
CA ALA A 129 -12.83 2.06 0.15
C ALA A 129 -12.23 0.80 -0.50
N LEU A 130 -13.03 -0.27 -0.69
CA LEU A 130 -12.58 -1.49 -1.38
C LEU A 130 -12.24 -1.22 -2.86
N LYS A 131 -13.10 -0.47 -3.58
CA LYS A 131 -12.82 -0.01 -4.95
C LYS A 131 -11.58 0.90 -5.00
N ALA A 132 -11.34 1.70 -3.96
CA ALA A 132 -10.17 2.60 -3.87
C ALA A 132 -8.86 1.82 -3.68
N VAL A 133 -8.78 0.83 -2.79
CA VAL A 133 -7.53 0.04 -2.61
C VAL A 133 -7.20 -0.77 -3.85
N HIS A 134 -8.19 -1.34 -4.55
CA HIS A 134 -7.98 -1.97 -5.86
C HIS A 134 -7.32 -1.00 -6.86
N THR A 135 -7.73 0.27 -6.85
CA THR A 135 -7.18 1.29 -7.75
C THR A 135 -5.77 1.73 -7.35
N ASP A 136 -5.51 1.95 -6.06
CA ASP A 136 -4.23 2.46 -5.53
C ASP A 136 -3.10 1.40 -5.60
N PHE A 137 -3.44 0.12 -5.49
CA PHE A 137 -2.52 -1.03 -5.61
C PHE A 137 -2.49 -1.69 -7.00
N GLU A 138 -3.19 -1.14 -8.00
CA GLU A 138 -3.25 -1.68 -9.37
C GLU A 138 -3.73 -3.16 -9.39
N TRP A 139 -4.67 -3.50 -8.50
CA TRP A 139 -5.11 -4.86 -8.23
C TRP A 139 -6.39 -5.19 -9.04
N PRO A 140 -6.41 -6.27 -9.84
CA PRO A 140 -7.56 -6.59 -10.69
C PRO A 140 -8.84 -6.85 -9.88
N LEU A 141 -9.99 -6.36 -10.34
CA LEU A 141 -11.29 -6.64 -9.72
C LEU A 141 -11.73 -8.10 -9.98
N PRO A 142 -12.45 -8.72 -9.04
CA PRO A 142 -12.72 -10.16 -9.08
C PRO A 142 -13.76 -10.57 -10.13
N GLN A 143 -13.29 -11.25 -11.19
CA GLN A 143 -14.11 -11.72 -12.31
C GLN A 143 -14.87 -13.00 -11.94
N SER A 144 -16.20 -12.91 -11.75
CA SER A 144 -17.03 -14.08 -11.40
C SER A 144 -16.81 -15.25 -12.36
N VAL A 145 -16.29 -16.37 -11.85
CA VAL A 145 -16.05 -17.58 -12.63
C VAL A 145 -17.39 -18.26 -12.93
N ALA A 146 -18.03 -17.84 -14.01
CA ALA A 146 -19.15 -18.55 -14.59
C ALA A 146 -18.68 -19.95 -15.02
N ALA A 147 -19.27 -20.99 -14.41
CA ALA A 147 -18.96 -22.38 -14.73
C ALA A 147 -19.39 -22.69 -16.17
N SER A 148 -18.45 -22.63 -17.11
CA SER A 148 -18.68 -22.97 -18.52
C SER A 148 -19.10 -24.44 -18.62
N PRO A 149 -20.26 -24.77 -19.22
CA PRO A 149 -20.74 -26.15 -19.26
C PRO A 149 -19.88 -27.00 -20.21
N THR A 150 -19.12 -27.92 -19.60
CA THR A 150 -18.68 -29.22 -20.12
C THR A 150 -18.67 -29.44 -21.64
N GLY A 151 -17.46 -29.45 -22.21
CA GLY A 151 -16.98 -30.50 -23.12
C GLY A 151 -17.73 -30.77 -24.43
N SER A 152 -17.16 -30.30 -25.54
CA SER A 152 -17.35 -30.93 -26.84
C SER A 152 -16.51 -32.21 -26.94
N VAL A 153 -17.10 -33.36 -26.62
CA VAL A 153 -16.56 -34.66 -27.05
C VAL A 153 -16.66 -34.77 -28.57
N ALA A 154 -15.51 -34.90 -29.24
CA ALA A 154 -15.46 -35.05 -30.69
C ALA A 154 -15.98 -36.44 -31.10
N SER A 155 -17.16 -36.49 -31.69
CA SER A 155 -17.72 -37.74 -32.24
C SER A 155 -17.10 -38.02 -33.61
N MET A 156 -16.17 -38.98 -33.68
CA MET A 156 -15.62 -39.47 -34.95
C MET A 156 -16.55 -40.49 -35.58
N GLY A 157 -17.44 -40.04 -36.45
CA GLY A 157 -18.16 -40.88 -37.40
C GLY A 157 -17.41 -40.94 -38.73
N ASN A 158 -16.83 -42.10 -39.06
CA ASN A 158 -16.30 -42.38 -40.39
C ASN A 158 -17.43 -42.99 -41.24
N GLU A 159 -17.70 -42.45 -42.43
CA GLU A 159 -18.43 -43.20 -43.47
C GLU A 159 -18.01 -42.78 -44.89
N GLU A 160 -18.20 -43.70 -45.84
CA GLU A 160 -17.50 -43.78 -47.14
C GLU A 160 -17.96 -42.76 -48.20
N ALA A 161 -17.07 -42.41 -49.16
CA ALA A 161 -17.43 -41.77 -50.44
C ALA A 161 -17.82 -42.85 -51.49
N PRO A 162 -18.41 -42.57 -52.68
CA PRO A 162 -17.76 -41.84 -53.80
C PRO A 162 -18.77 -41.16 -54.80
N PRO A 163 -18.47 -40.90 -56.11
CA PRO A 163 -17.36 -40.16 -56.77
C PRO A 163 -17.83 -39.05 -57.78
N ALA A 164 -16.84 -38.41 -58.46
CA ALA A 164 -16.94 -37.55 -59.67
C ALA A 164 -17.49 -36.11 -59.46
N GLN A 165 -17.09 -35.04 -60.19
CA GLN A 165 -16.13 -34.79 -61.29
C GLN A 165 -15.72 -33.27 -61.25
N ARG A 166 -14.85 -32.62 -62.04
CA ARG A 166 -14.01 -32.87 -63.26
C ARG A 166 -12.83 -31.86 -63.29
N ASN A 167 -11.74 -32.14 -64.02
CA ASN A 167 -10.55 -31.25 -64.14
C ASN A 167 -10.64 -30.10 -65.17
N GLY A 168 -10.03 -28.95 -64.81
CA GLY A 168 -9.31 -28.01 -65.69
C GLY A 168 -10.12 -26.98 -66.53
N PRO A 169 -9.46 -25.95 -67.12
CA PRO A 169 -7.99 -25.76 -67.22
C PRO A 169 -7.42 -24.34 -66.87
N GLU A 170 -6.08 -24.28 -66.81
CA GLU A 170 -5.13 -23.22 -67.24
C GLU A 170 -5.30 -21.70 -66.94
N ALA A 171 -4.15 -21.09 -66.58
CA ALA A 171 -3.80 -19.67 -66.73
C ALA A 171 -3.01 -19.47 -68.06
N PRO A 172 -2.42 -18.30 -68.49
CA PRO A 172 -1.64 -17.34 -67.68
C PRO A 172 -1.79 -15.84 -68.08
N GLY A 173 -1.02 -14.92 -67.47
CA GLY A 173 -0.74 -13.61 -68.08
C GLY A 173 -0.21 -12.50 -67.16
N GLY A 174 1.08 -12.19 -67.24
CA GLY A 174 1.72 -10.99 -66.67
C GLY A 174 1.88 -10.98 -65.14
N GLY A 175 2.81 -10.22 -64.56
CA GLY A 175 3.86 -9.40 -65.19
C GLY A 175 4.31 -8.27 -64.26
N GLY A 176 5.53 -8.35 -63.71
CA GLY A 176 6.02 -7.35 -62.74
C GLY A 176 7.37 -7.72 -62.13
N THR A 177 8.46 -7.35 -62.80
CA THR A 177 9.82 -7.48 -62.27
C THR A 177 10.13 -6.37 -61.27
N ASN A 178 10.94 -6.66 -60.24
CA ASN A 178 12.11 -5.83 -59.92
C ASN A 178 13.07 -6.54 -58.96
N ALA A 179 14.34 -6.60 -59.36
CA ALA A 179 15.53 -6.92 -58.58
C ALA A 179 16.61 -5.91 -59.02
N ALA A 180 17.81 -5.76 -58.43
CA ALA A 180 18.51 -6.47 -57.36
C ALA A 180 19.68 -5.59 -56.83
N VAL A 181 20.29 -5.95 -55.68
CA VAL A 181 21.75 -5.76 -55.38
C VAL A 181 22.20 -4.27 -55.21
N THR A 182 23.22 -3.83 -54.43
CA THR A 182 24.56 -4.31 -53.96
C THR A 182 24.85 -3.62 -52.59
N ARG A 183 25.33 -4.26 -51.51
CA ARG A 183 26.71 -4.69 -51.14
C ARG A 183 27.76 -3.56 -50.96
N GLY A 184 28.25 -3.33 -49.73
CA GLY A 184 29.49 -2.60 -49.42
C GLY A 184 29.63 -2.12 -47.95
N SER A 185 30.77 -2.40 -47.30
CA SER A 185 31.18 -1.99 -45.93
C SER A 185 32.66 -1.49 -46.00
N PRO A 186 33.41 -1.15 -44.91
CA PRO A 186 33.10 -1.05 -43.46
C PRO A 186 33.70 0.24 -42.78
N ALA A 187 33.90 0.19 -41.45
CA ALA A 187 34.59 1.17 -40.56
C ALA A 187 33.79 2.44 -40.21
N ASP A 188 33.98 3.08 -39.05
CA ASP A 188 34.98 2.89 -37.97
C ASP A 188 34.41 2.33 -36.64
N SER A 189 35.30 2.03 -35.69
CA SER A 189 34.97 1.52 -34.34
C SER A 189 35.55 2.42 -33.24
N GLU A 190 34.74 2.76 -32.23
CA GLU A 190 35.21 3.06 -30.87
C GLU A 190 34.34 2.30 -29.85
N SER A 191 34.90 1.99 -28.68
CA SER A 191 34.29 1.09 -27.69
C SER A 191 34.34 1.67 -26.28
N THR A 192 33.21 1.56 -25.57
CA THR A 192 33.14 1.66 -24.10
C THR A 192 32.26 0.52 -23.59
N SER A 193 32.81 -0.69 -23.55
CA SER A 193 32.12 -1.90 -23.10
C SER A 193 32.31 -2.13 -21.60
N GLU A 194 31.39 -1.61 -20.77
CA GLU A 194 31.36 -1.90 -19.33
C GLU A 194 29.99 -2.45 -18.91
N GLU A 195 30.01 -3.76 -18.57
CA GLU A 195 29.07 -4.48 -17.68
C GLU A 195 27.58 -4.54 -18.04
N SER A 196 27.28 -5.27 -19.13
CA SER A 196 25.98 -5.92 -19.31
C SER A 196 25.81 -7.09 -18.32
N TRP A 197 25.06 -6.88 -17.24
CA TRP A 197 24.58 -7.93 -16.33
C TRP A 197 23.09 -7.75 -15.96
N TRP A 198 22.22 -7.81 -16.97
CA TRP A 198 20.92 -8.52 -16.99
C TRP A 198 20.20 -8.26 -18.33
N ALA A 199 20.72 -8.86 -19.40
CA ALA A 199 19.84 -9.53 -20.36
C ALA A 199 19.62 -10.97 -19.81
N GLU A 200 18.56 -11.69 -20.13
CA GLU A 200 17.61 -11.51 -21.24
C GLU A 200 16.16 -11.40 -20.74
N GLU A 201 15.34 -10.58 -21.39
CA GLU A 201 13.88 -10.62 -21.21
C GLU A 201 13.33 -11.84 -21.95
N GLU A 202 13.28 -12.99 -21.28
CA GLU A 202 12.55 -14.15 -21.79
C GLU A 202 11.05 -13.82 -21.76
N GLU A 203 10.47 -13.44 -22.90
CA GLU A 203 9.02 -13.44 -23.10
C GLU A 203 8.49 -14.88 -23.08
N VAL A 204 8.49 -15.49 -21.89
CA VAL A 204 7.57 -16.56 -21.55
C VAL A 204 6.18 -15.95 -21.63
N SER A 205 5.59 -16.06 -22.82
CA SER A 205 4.15 -15.91 -23.02
C SER A 205 3.46 -16.85 -22.04
N ALA A 206 2.99 -16.29 -20.92
CA ALA A 206 2.27 -17.05 -19.92
C ALA A 206 1.11 -17.78 -20.62
N PRO A 207 0.84 -19.06 -20.26
CA PRO A 207 -0.33 -19.73 -20.79
C PRO A 207 -1.56 -18.88 -20.49
N VAL A 208 -2.56 -18.91 -21.38
CA VAL A 208 -3.85 -18.20 -21.19
C VAL A 208 -4.66 -18.94 -20.11
N GLY A 209 -4.16 -18.87 -18.88
CA GLY A 209 -4.79 -19.35 -17.68
C GLY A 209 -5.88 -18.40 -17.23
N VAL A 210 -6.76 -18.91 -16.37
CA VAL A 210 -7.79 -18.12 -15.70
C VAL A 210 -7.12 -16.92 -15.05
N ALA A 211 -7.58 -15.70 -15.36
CA ALA A 211 -7.00 -14.48 -14.83
C ALA A 211 -7.03 -14.52 -13.29
N GLU A 212 -5.88 -14.76 -12.68
CA GLU A 212 -5.77 -14.90 -11.23
C GLU A 212 -6.01 -13.52 -10.59
N TRP A 213 -6.76 -13.47 -9.49
CA TRP A 213 -7.18 -12.21 -8.85
C TRP A 213 -6.05 -11.62 -7.98
N ARG A 214 -4.86 -11.54 -8.56
CA ARG A 214 -3.59 -11.21 -7.94
C ARG A 214 -3.01 -9.97 -8.63
N GLY A 215 -2.68 -8.94 -7.85
CA GLY A 215 -1.94 -7.78 -8.35
C GLY A 215 -0.44 -8.08 -8.50
N PRO A 216 0.37 -7.09 -8.91
CA PRO A 216 1.82 -7.26 -9.02
C PRO A 216 2.44 -7.72 -7.68
N PRO A 217 3.45 -8.60 -7.66
CA PRO A 217 4.01 -9.15 -6.42
C PRO A 217 4.61 -8.07 -5.50
N GLN A 218 5.08 -6.96 -6.06
CA GLN A 218 5.52 -5.79 -5.30
C GLN A 218 4.34 -5.08 -4.60
N ALA A 219 3.20 -4.94 -5.27
CA ALA A 219 1.97 -4.41 -4.68
C ALA A 219 1.41 -5.35 -3.60
N GLU A 220 1.46 -6.67 -3.82
CA GLU A 220 1.06 -7.70 -2.85
C GLU A 220 1.90 -7.60 -1.55
N ALA A 221 3.22 -7.46 -1.68
CA ALA A 221 4.12 -7.25 -0.54
C ALA A 221 3.87 -5.91 0.20
N GLN A 222 3.68 -4.82 -0.54
CA GLN A 222 3.36 -3.50 0.01
C GLN A 222 2.02 -3.51 0.77
N ALA A 223 0.98 -4.14 0.20
CA ALA A 223 -0.34 -4.25 0.81
C ALA A 223 -0.31 -5.10 2.09
N ARG A 224 0.41 -6.23 2.11
CA ARG A 224 0.56 -7.04 3.34
C ARG A 224 1.30 -6.31 4.45
N HIS A 225 2.39 -5.63 4.14
CA HIS A 225 3.13 -4.85 5.13
C HIS A 225 2.26 -3.73 5.74
N LEU A 226 1.46 -3.05 4.91
CA LEU A 226 0.55 -2.01 5.38
C LEU A 226 -0.63 -2.59 6.17
N LEU A 227 -1.17 -3.76 5.80
CA LEU A 227 -2.20 -4.48 6.57
C LEU A 227 -1.69 -4.84 7.96
N GLN A 228 -0.43 -5.28 8.09
CA GLN A 228 0.21 -5.53 9.39
C GLN A 228 0.32 -4.23 10.23
N ALA A 229 0.79 -3.13 9.63
CA ALA A 229 0.91 -1.85 10.33
C ALA A 229 -0.46 -1.29 10.79
N LEU A 230 -1.49 -1.38 9.94
CA LEU A 230 -2.86 -1.02 10.27
C LEU A 230 -3.45 -1.94 11.35
N GLY A 231 -3.19 -3.25 11.28
CA GLY A 231 -3.66 -4.24 12.25
C GLY A 231 -3.11 -4.00 13.65
N LYS A 232 -1.79 -3.80 13.79
CA LYS A 232 -1.16 -3.41 15.06
C LYS A 232 -1.74 -2.11 15.62
N ALA A 233 -1.88 -1.10 14.76
CA ALA A 233 -2.46 0.20 15.11
C ALA A 233 -4.01 0.18 15.23
N ARG A 234 -4.64 -1.01 15.19
CA ARG A 234 -6.08 -1.25 15.31
C ARG A 234 -6.93 -0.42 14.33
N CYS A 235 -6.38 -0.08 13.16
CA CYS A 235 -7.03 0.74 12.12
C CYS A 235 -7.89 -0.13 11.19
N CYS A 236 -8.89 -0.78 11.79
CA CYS A 236 -9.77 -1.80 11.21
C CYS A 236 -10.44 -1.32 9.90
N ASP A 237 -10.88 -0.07 9.89
CA ASP A 237 -11.59 0.59 8.78
C ASP A 237 -10.84 0.52 7.43
N TRP A 238 -9.51 0.68 7.42
CA TRP A 238 -8.68 0.48 6.21
C TRP A 238 -8.06 -0.92 6.13
N ALA A 239 -7.96 -1.65 7.25
CA ALA A 239 -7.50 -3.03 7.25
C ALA A 239 -8.49 -3.98 6.54
N LEU A 240 -9.81 -3.80 6.72
CA LEU A 240 -10.83 -4.64 6.06
C LEU A 240 -10.75 -4.57 4.52
N PRO A 241 -10.74 -3.37 3.87
CA PRO A 241 -10.52 -3.27 2.43
C PRO A 241 -9.26 -3.99 1.93
N LEU A 242 -8.12 -3.84 2.63
CA LEU A 242 -6.87 -4.51 2.25
C LEU A 242 -6.95 -6.04 2.43
N ALA A 243 -7.49 -6.52 3.54
CA ALA A 243 -7.66 -7.95 3.79
C ALA A 243 -8.56 -8.61 2.73
N LEU A 244 -9.65 -7.95 2.33
CA LEU A 244 -10.53 -8.42 1.26
C LEU A 244 -9.85 -8.41 -0.11
N MET A 245 -9.12 -7.33 -0.46
CA MET A 245 -8.34 -7.26 -1.70
C MET A 245 -7.26 -8.35 -1.78
N LEU A 246 -6.62 -8.68 -0.65
CA LEU A 246 -5.62 -9.74 -0.53
C LEU A 246 -6.21 -11.16 -0.43
N GLY A 247 -7.54 -11.30 -0.41
CA GLY A 247 -8.21 -12.60 -0.26
C GLY A 247 -8.13 -13.22 1.14
N ASP A 248 -7.74 -12.45 2.15
CA ASP A 248 -7.45 -12.96 3.50
C ASP A 248 -8.73 -13.21 4.31
N SER A 249 -9.27 -14.42 4.13
CA SER A 249 -10.46 -14.90 4.83
C SER A 249 -10.29 -15.09 6.35
N LEU A 250 -9.07 -14.99 6.89
CA LEU A 250 -8.77 -15.18 8.32
C LEU A 250 -8.60 -13.84 9.04
N VAL A 251 -7.99 -12.85 8.39
CA VAL A 251 -7.84 -11.48 8.92
C VAL A 251 -9.13 -10.68 8.74
N ALA A 252 -9.82 -10.78 7.60
CA ALA A 252 -11.01 -9.98 7.32
C ALA A 252 -12.14 -10.11 8.37
N PRO A 253 -12.45 -11.30 8.97
CA PRO A 253 -13.38 -11.39 10.08
C PRO A 253 -12.95 -10.58 11.31
N LEU A 254 -11.66 -10.62 11.66
CA LEU A 254 -11.09 -9.99 12.85
C LEU A 254 -11.03 -8.46 12.77
N VAL A 255 -11.03 -7.88 11.56
CA VAL A 255 -10.98 -6.42 11.34
C VAL A 255 -12.27 -5.82 10.80
N ALA A 256 -13.35 -6.58 10.65
CA ALA A 256 -14.62 -6.05 10.13
C ALA A 256 -15.42 -5.28 11.20
N PRO A 257 -15.76 -4.00 10.99
CA PRO A 257 -16.72 -3.33 11.86
C PRO A 257 -18.15 -3.88 11.66
N PRO A 258 -19.02 -3.80 12.68
CA PRO A 258 -20.36 -4.39 12.63
C PRO A 258 -21.21 -3.79 11.48
N GLY A 259 -21.91 -4.66 10.75
CA GLY A 259 -22.73 -4.28 9.60
C GLY A 259 -21.96 -3.89 8.32
N ALA A 260 -20.62 -3.88 8.32
CA ALA A 260 -19.84 -3.59 7.11
C ALA A 260 -19.93 -4.73 6.08
N LEU A 261 -19.88 -5.99 6.55
CA LEU A 261 -19.95 -7.17 5.68
C LEU A 261 -21.30 -7.28 4.96
N ASP A 262 -22.41 -6.90 5.58
CA ASP A 262 -23.74 -6.99 4.97
C ASP A 262 -23.90 -5.98 3.82
N LYS A 263 -23.35 -4.76 3.97
CA LYS A 263 -23.27 -3.76 2.88
C LYS A 263 -22.40 -4.26 1.73
N LEU A 264 -21.25 -4.86 2.04
CA LEU A 264 -20.33 -5.43 1.05
C LEU A 264 -20.93 -6.63 0.31
N LEU A 265 -21.68 -7.49 1.01
CA LEU A 265 -22.40 -8.63 0.42
C LEU A 265 -23.51 -8.17 -0.51
N LEU A 266 -24.30 -7.16 -0.10
CA LEU A 266 -25.33 -6.56 -0.95
C LEU A 266 -24.72 -5.96 -2.23
N TRP A 267 -23.66 -5.17 -2.10
CA TRP A 267 -22.92 -4.64 -3.25
C TRP A 267 -22.36 -5.75 -4.16
N ALA A 268 -21.67 -6.75 -3.60
CA ALA A 268 -21.11 -7.85 -4.37
C ALA A 268 -22.21 -8.65 -5.12
N SER A 269 -23.41 -8.78 -4.54
CA SER A 269 -24.55 -9.42 -5.22
C SER A 269 -25.10 -8.67 -6.42
N ALA A 270 -24.91 -7.34 -6.47
CA ALA A 270 -25.47 -6.47 -7.50
C ALA A 270 -24.46 -6.07 -8.58
N GLU A 271 -23.21 -5.78 -8.18
CA GLU A 271 -22.17 -5.24 -9.06
C GLU A 271 -20.96 -6.17 -9.26
N CYS A 272 -20.60 -6.98 -8.26
CA CYS A 272 -19.30 -7.68 -8.26
C CYS A 272 -19.39 -9.12 -7.71
N PRO A 273 -20.05 -10.06 -8.42
CA PRO A 273 -20.37 -11.39 -7.88
C PRO A 273 -19.15 -12.26 -7.55
N GLY A 274 -17.95 -11.93 -8.05
CA GLY A 274 -16.71 -12.59 -7.67
C GLY A 274 -16.39 -12.49 -6.17
N TYR A 275 -16.74 -11.38 -5.52
CA TYR A 275 -16.51 -11.21 -4.07
C TYR A 275 -17.40 -12.08 -3.18
N LEU A 276 -18.50 -12.65 -3.70
CA LEU A 276 -19.50 -13.35 -2.89
C LEU A 276 -18.97 -14.58 -2.16
N SER A 277 -18.05 -15.34 -2.76
CA SER A 277 -17.48 -16.54 -2.13
C SER A 277 -16.62 -16.18 -0.91
N LEU A 278 -15.72 -15.20 -1.07
CA LEU A 278 -14.87 -14.71 0.01
C LEU A 278 -15.70 -14.06 1.11
N LEU A 279 -16.62 -13.15 0.77
CA LEU A 279 -17.43 -12.44 1.77
C LEU A 279 -18.32 -13.38 2.59
N ARG A 280 -18.86 -14.45 1.99
CA ARG A 280 -19.63 -15.49 2.72
C ARG A 280 -18.74 -16.32 3.64
N GLN A 281 -17.52 -16.66 3.22
CA GLN A 281 -16.54 -17.35 4.06
C GLN A 281 -16.14 -16.46 5.26
N VAL A 282 -15.90 -15.17 5.03
CA VAL A 282 -15.59 -14.18 6.07
C VAL A 282 -16.76 -13.98 7.05
N GLN A 283 -17.99 -13.87 6.56
CA GLN A 283 -19.19 -13.77 7.40
C GLN A 283 -19.41 -15.04 8.24
N GLY A 284 -19.22 -16.23 7.66
CA GLY A 284 -19.30 -17.50 8.38
C GLY A 284 -18.26 -17.65 9.49
N GLY A 285 -17.06 -17.08 9.32
CA GLY A 285 -16.02 -17.06 10.34
C GLY A 285 -16.44 -16.36 11.64
N ARG A 286 -17.11 -15.21 11.55
CA ARG A 286 -17.56 -14.42 12.73
C ARG A 286 -18.55 -15.16 13.62
N VAL A 287 -19.44 -15.96 13.04
CA VAL A 287 -20.50 -16.67 13.78
C VAL A 287 -19.93 -17.71 14.76
N LEU A 288 -18.67 -18.14 14.56
CA LEU A 288 -17.97 -19.06 15.46
C LEU A 288 -17.30 -18.35 16.65
N GLU A 289 -17.13 -17.03 16.60
CA GLU A 289 -16.48 -16.22 17.66
C GLU A 289 -17.49 -15.64 18.65
N GLU A 290 -18.63 -15.12 18.16
CA GLU A 290 -19.64 -14.43 19.00
C GLU A 290 -20.47 -15.35 19.92
N ALA A 291 -20.22 -16.68 19.96
CA ALA A 291 -21.05 -17.65 20.67
C ALA A 291 -20.64 -17.84 22.15
N PRO A 292 -21.41 -17.34 23.16
CA PRO A 292 -21.04 -17.49 24.57
C PRO A 292 -21.45 -18.87 25.10
N PRO A 293 -20.57 -19.61 25.81
CA PRO A 293 -20.91 -20.93 26.32
C PRO A 293 -21.81 -20.86 27.57
N GLY A 294 -23.07 -21.25 27.42
CA GLY A 294 -23.88 -21.77 28.54
C GLY A 294 -25.05 -20.90 29.01
N ALA A 295 -26.16 -20.92 28.26
CA ALA A 295 -27.49 -20.44 28.72
C ALA A 295 -28.44 -21.62 29.05
N THR A 296 -27.96 -22.65 29.76
CA THR A 296 -28.79 -23.78 30.20
C THR A 296 -29.47 -23.49 31.54
N SER A 297 -30.79 -23.27 31.51
CA SER A 297 -31.62 -23.19 32.72
C SER A 297 -31.53 -24.47 33.56
N ASN A 298 -31.32 -24.34 34.88
CA ASN A 298 -32.23 -24.88 35.92
C ASN A 298 -31.64 -24.77 37.35
N GLY A 299 -32.52 -24.48 38.33
CA GLY A 299 -32.49 -25.08 39.68
C GLY A 299 -31.44 -24.62 40.71
N TYR A 300 -31.84 -23.68 41.58
CA TYR A 300 -31.28 -23.53 42.94
C TYR A 300 -32.03 -24.48 43.92
N PRO A 301 -31.40 -25.01 45.01
CA PRO A 301 -31.13 -24.19 46.20
C PRO A 301 -29.85 -24.49 47.04
N GLN A 302 -29.14 -23.41 47.37
CA GLN A 302 -28.51 -23.06 48.67
C GLN A 302 -27.95 -24.13 49.63
N ARG A 303 -26.64 -24.02 49.93
CA ARG A 303 -26.12 -24.03 51.32
C ARG A 303 -24.67 -23.47 51.44
N SER A 304 -24.48 -22.49 52.33
CA SER A 304 -23.18 -21.96 52.79
C SER A 304 -22.77 -22.62 54.15
N PRO A 305 -21.61 -22.35 54.85
CA PRO A 305 -21.13 -21.00 55.24
C PRO A 305 -19.59 -20.77 55.47
N VAL A 306 -19.24 -19.52 55.87
CA VAL A 306 -18.00 -19.03 56.56
C VAL A 306 -16.67 -18.83 55.78
N HIS A 307 -16.47 -17.59 55.28
CA HIS A 307 -15.40 -16.58 55.61
C HIS A 307 -14.00 -16.96 56.21
N PRO A 308 -12.99 -16.04 56.18
CA PRO A 308 -12.69 -14.94 55.23
C PRO A 308 -11.17 -14.68 54.94
N ARG A 309 -10.84 -13.86 53.91
CA ARG A 309 -9.69 -12.92 53.95
C ARG A 309 -9.89 -11.69 53.03
N ARG A 310 -9.00 -10.69 53.13
CA ARG A 310 -9.21 -9.27 52.75
C ARG A 310 -8.43 -8.84 51.48
N VAL A 311 -9.07 -7.96 50.66
CA VAL A 311 -8.55 -6.69 50.02
C VAL A 311 -7.30 -6.81 49.11
N ALA A 312 -7.17 -6.21 47.92
CA ALA A 312 -7.77 -5.01 47.28
C ALA A 312 -8.17 -5.31 45.79
N VAL A 313 -8.90 -4.53 44.96
CA VAL A 313 -9.15 -3.07 44.82
C VAL A 313 -7.91 -2.28 44.33
N THR A 314 -7.78 -1.81 43.08
CA THR A 314 -8.66 -1.76 41.89
C THR A 314 -7.91 -2.05 40.59
N SER A 315 -8.57 -2.65 39.60
CA SER A 315 -8.36 -2.34 38.18
C SER A 315 -9.65 -1.73 37.61
N ALA A 316 -9.53 -0.82 36.64
CA ALA A 316 -10.68 -0.31 35.91
C ALA A 316 -11.16 -1.37 34.89
N PRO A 317 -12.45 -1.38 34.49
CA PRO A 317 -12.87 -2.20 33.37
C PRO A 317 -12.21 -1.68 32.09
N GLU A 318 -11.52 -2.57 31.36
CA GLU A 318 -11.17 -2.30 29.97
C GLU A 318 -12.45 -2.17 29.14
N ASN A 319 -12.49 -1.19 28.24
CA ASN A 319 -13.66 -0.92 27.42
C ASN A 319 -13.75 -2.00 26.32
N PRO A 320 -14.85 -2.78 26.21
CA PRO A 320 -14.93 -3.93 25.28
C PRO A 320 -14.79 -3.53 23.80
N GLU A 321 -14.91 -2.23 23.47
CA GLU A 321 -14.64 -1.68 22.14
C GLU A 321 -13.16 -1.80 21.70
N ASP A 322 -12.22 -2.19 22.58
CA ASP A 322 -10.80 -2.33 22.25
C ASP A 322 -10.25 -3.78 22.34
N GLU A 323 -11.08 -4.81 22.13
CA GLU A 323 -10.61 -6.17 21.82
C GLU A 323 -10.71 -6.54 20.32
N GLY A 324 -11.82 -6.20 19.65
CA GLY A 324 -12.22 -6.74 18.35
C GLY A 324 -11.46 -6.25 17.10
N CYS A 325 -10.11 -6.16 17.18
CA CYS A 325 -9.25 -5.77 16.07
C CYS A 325 -7.76 -6.11 16.33
N ARG A 326 -7.44 -7.37 16.61
CA ARG A 326 -6.05 -7.86 16.68
C ARG A 326 -5.71 -8.69 15.45
N VAL A 327 -4.74 -8.21 14.67
CA VAL A 327 -4.02 -9.00 13.66
C VAL A 327 -2.70 -9.45 14.28
N ALA A 328 -2.37 -10.73 14.16
CA ALA A 328 -1.16 -11.34 14.71
C ALA A 328 0.02 -11.31 13.71
#